data_AF-A0A9C7UZU2-F1
#
_entry.id   AF-A0A9C7UZU2-F1
#
_cell.length_a   1.000
_cell.length_b   1.000
_cell.length_c   1.000
_cell.angle_alpha   90.00
_cell.angle_beta   90.00
_cell.angle_gamma   90.00
#
_symmetry.space_group_name_H-M   'P 1'
#
loop_
_entity.id
_entity.type
_entity.pdbx_description
1 polymer ?
#
loop_
_entity_poly.entity_id
_entity_poly.type
_entity_poly.pdbx_seq_one_letter_code
_entity_poly.pdbx_strand_id
1 'polypeptide(L)'
;MKNLKVSAKLMLSFGLVILMILATMVTSVIGIYGVSSNLKEIYNVDLMGINNMGNIEVCVEEITRNTLMAVVTDENSEKSGYLDKAVSLCDELRNELDKITYQSPETDSLKASCNELIVNIGVAAEEIRAGDGMAAFDNY
;
A
#
# COMPACT_ATOMS: atom_id res chain seq x y z
N MET A 1 34.38 6.85 -65.62
CA MET A 1 34.54 6.36 -64.22
C MET A 1 34.10 7.33 -63.11
N LYS A 2 33.79 8.62 -63.38
CA LYS A 2 33.33 9.57 -62.34
C LYS A 2 31.99 9.19 -61.67
N ASN A 3 31.03 8.66 -62.43
CA ASN A 3 29.68 8.36 -61.91
C ASN A 3 29.61 7.15 -60.95
N LEU A 4 30.47 6.14 -61.13
CA LEU A 4 30.56 4.97 -60.23
C LEU A 4 31.07 5.36 -58.83
N LYS A 5 31.96 6.36 -58.75
CA LYS A 5 32.46 6.91 -57.48
C LYS A 5 31.39 7.68 -56.70
N VAL A 6 30.43 8.27 -57.41
CA VAL A 6 29.30 9.00 -56.82
C VAL A 6 28.25 8.02 -56.29
N SER A 7 27.91 6.97 -57.06
CA SER A 7 26.91 5.98 -56.59
C SER A 7 27.41 5.17 -55.39
N ALA A 8 28.71 4.85 -55.32
CA ALA A 8 29.30 4.16 -54.16
C ALA A 8 29.23 4.99 -52.87
N LYS A 9 29.49 6.31 -52.97
CA LYS A 9 29.33 7.22 -51.82
C LYS A 9 27.86 7.35 -51.39
N LEU A 10 26.95 7.37 -52.35
CA LEU A 10 25.50 7.43 -52.10
C LEU A 10 25.01 6.17 -51.37
N MET A 11 25.47 4.99 -51.81
CA MET A 11 25.11 3.70 -51.21
C MET A 11 25.67 3.54 -49.80
N LEU A 12 26.89 4.03 -49.56
CA LEU A 12 27.49 4.08 -48.23
C LEU A 12 26.71 5.01 -47.29
N SER A 13 26.35 6.22 -47.74
CA SER A 13 25.53 7.13 -46.92
C SER A 13 24.15 6.56 -46.63
N PHE A 14 23.53 5.87 -47.60
CA PHE A 14 22.23 5.26 -47.43
C PHE A 14 22.29 4.10 -46.42
N GLY A 15 23.33 3.27 -46.49
CA GLY A 15 23.58 2.21 -45.51
C GLY A 15 23.79 2.75 -44.10
N LEU A 16 24.52 3.88 -43.96
CA LEU A 16 24.75 4.53 -42.67
C LEU A 16 23.44 5.06 -42.05
N VAL A 17 22.56 5.63 -42.86
CA VAL A 17 21.23 6.09 -42.42
C VAL A 17 20.37 4.92 -41.94
N ILE A 18 20.35 3.81 -42.67
CA ILE A 18 19.63 2.60 -42.24
C ILE A 18 20.17 2.09 -40.89
N LEU A 19 21.49 2.09 -40.71
CA LEU A 19 22.12 1.64 -39.48
C LEU A 19 21.77 2.54 -38.28
N MET A 20 21.73 3.86 -38.50
CA MET A 20 21.24 4.82 -37.51
C MET A 20 19.77 4.57 -37.17
N ILE A 21 18.89 4.36 -38.15
CA ILE A 21 17.47 4.07 -37.90
C ILE A 21 17.30 2.81 -37.03
N LEU A 22 18.06 1.75 -37.31
CA LEU A 22 18.05 0.52 -36.51
C LEU A 22 18.55 0.76 -35.09
N ALA A 23 19.61 1.54 -34.92
CA ALA A 23 20.12 1.91 -33.59
C ALA A 23 19.07 2.69 -32.79
N THR A 24 18.42 3.68 -33.40
CA THR A 24 17.36 4.46 -32.75
C THR A 24 16.19 3.58 -32.34
N MET A 25 15.79 2.61 -33.18
CA MET A 25 14.73 1.64 -32.85
C MET A 25 15.06 0.86 -31.57
N VAL A 26 16.29 0.33 -31.46
CA VAL A 26 16.71 -0.41 -30.26
C VAL A 26 16.68 0.48 -29.02
N THR A 27 17.22 1.70 -29.11
CA THR A 27 17.22 2.63 -27.97
C THR A 27 15.82 3.07 -27.57
N SER A 28 14.90 3.23 -28.53
CA SER A 28 13.50 3.58 -28.26
C SER A 28 12.77 2.45 -27.53
N VAL A 29 12.98 1.19 -27.93
CA VAL A 29 12.38 0.04 -27.24
C VAL A 29 12.88 -0.05 -25.80
N ILE A 30 14.19 0.10 -25.57
CA ILE A 30 14.77 0.10 -24.22
C ILE A 30 14.20 1.25 -23.37
N GLY A 31 14.09 2.46 -23.94
CA GLY A 31 13.50 3.61 -23.26
C GLY A 31 12.04 3.40 -22.88
N ILE A 32 11.23 2.81 -23.76
CA ILE A 32 9.82 2.49 -23.48
C ILE A 32 9.69 1.48 -22.36
N TYR A 33 10.52 0.42 -22.33
CA TYR A 33 10.52 -0.55 -21.23
C TYR A 33 10.88 0.10 -19.88
N GLY A 34 11.86 1.00 -19.85
CA GLY A 34 12.25 1.73 -18.64
C GLY A 34 11.11 2.62 -18.11
N VAL A 35 10.49 3.42 -18.98
CA VAL A 35 9.36 4.28 -18.60
C VAL A 35 8.16 3.46 -18.15
N SER A 36 7.85 2.35 -18.85
CA SER A 36 6.76 1.45 -18.47
C SER A 36 6.98 0.80 -17.10
N SER A 37 8.22 0.43 -16.77
CA SER A 37 8.55 -0.13 -15.45
C SER A 37 8.36 0.91 -14.34
N ASN A 38 8.91 2.12 -14.53
CA ASN A 38 8.79 3.20 -13.55
C ASN A 38 7.34 3.65 -13.34
N LEU A 39 6.53 3.70 -14.41
CA LEU A 39 5.09 4.00 -14.30
C LEU A 39 4.33 2.96 -13.48
N LYS A 40 4.70 1.68 -13.61
CA LYS A 40 4.08 0.59 -12.85
C LYS A 40 4.43 0.70 -11.36
N GLU A 41 5.65 1.11 -11.05
CA GLU A 41 6.11 1.36 -9.68
C GLU A 41 5.37 2.56 -9.06
N ILE A 42 5.31 3.71 -9.74
CA ILE A 42 4.54 4.89 -9.28
C ILE A 42 3.06 4.56 -9.08
N TYR A 43 2.46 3.79 -9.99
CA TYR A 43 1.05 3.45 -9.87
C TYR A 43 0.76 2.51 -8.69
N ASN A 44 1.53 1.43 -8.55
CA ASN A 44 1.29 0.41 -7.51
C ASN A 44 1.79 0.84 -6.12
N VAL A 45 2.89 1.58 -6.04
CA VAL A 45 3.51 1.95 -4.77
C VAL A 45 2.98 3.29 -4.29
N ASP A 46 3.02 4.33 -5.13
CA ASP A 46 2.63 5.67 -4.69
C ASP A 46 1.11 5.85 -4.67
N LEU A 47 0.41 5.56 -5.77
CA LEU A 47 -1.03 5.90 -5.87
C LEU A 47 -1.95 4.90 -5.16
N MET A 48 -1.76 3.61 -5.41
CA MET A 48 -2.56 2.57 -4.73
C MET A 48 -2.17 2.45 -3.25
N GLY A 49 -0.89 2.64 -2.93
CA GLY A 49 -0.39 2.70 -1.56
C GLY A 49 -1.01 3.84 -0.76
N ILE A 50 -1.04 5.08 -1.28
CA ILE A 50 -1.64 6.23 -0.57
C ILE A 50 -3.12 6.01 -0.26
N ASN A 51 -3.91 5.50 -1.21
CA ASN A 51 -5.34 5.28 -0.99
C ASN A 51 -5.59 4.22 0.09
N ASN A 52 -4.83 3.12 0.06
CA ASN A 52 -4.94 2.07 1.07
C ASN A 52 -4.43 2.54 2.44
N MET A 53 -3.38 3.37 2.47
CA MET A 53 -2.85 3.96 3.70
C MET A 53 -3.86 4.90 4.36
N GLY A 54 -4.58 5.71 3.57
CA GLY A 54 -5.66 6.56 4.07
C GLY A 54 -6.81 5.75 4.68
N ASN A 55 -7.20 4.63 4.06
CA ASN A 55 -8.22 3.75 4.63
C ASN A 55 -7.76 3.09 5.94
N ILE A 56 -6.49 2.68 6.01
CA ILE A 56 -5.87 2.13 7.21
C ILE A 56 -5.88 3.16 8.34
N GLU A 57 -5.50 4.41 8.04
CA GLU A 57 -5.52 5.51 9.01
C GLU A 57 -6.93 5.74 9.58
N VAL A 58 -7.95 5.81 8.72
CA VAL A 58 -9.34 5.94 9.14
C VAL A 58 -9.77 4.77 10.02
N CYS A 59 -9.46 3.53 9.65
CA CYS A 59 -9.80 2.36 10.46
C CYS A 59 -9.14 2.42 11.84
N VAL A 60 -7.85 2.75 11.91
CA VAL A 60 -7.11 2.85 13.19
C VAL A 60 -7.66 3.97 14.07
N GLU A 61 -8.00 5.13 13.49
CA GLU A 61 -8.59 6.24 14.24
C GLU A 61 -9.98 5.87 14.78
N GLU A 62 -10.82 5.22 13.97
CA GLU A 62 -12.14 4.78 14.43
C GLU A 62 -12.06 3.69 15.49
N ILE A 63 -11.13 2.72 15.36
CA ILE A 63 -10.86 1.71 16.41
C ILE A 63 -10.49 2.40 17.71
N THR A 64 -9.54 3.34 17.65
CA THR A 64 -9.05 4.08 18.82
C THR A 64 -10.18 4.88 19.47
N ARG A 65 -11.00 5.57 18.67
CA ARG A 65 -12.12 6.36 19.14
C ARG A 65 -13.19 5.50 19.82
N ASN A 66 -13.58 4.38 19.22
CA ASN A 66 -14.58 3.50 19.81
C ASN A 66 -14.04 2.82 21.08
N THR A 67 -12.76 2.43 21.08
CA THR A 67 -12.11 1.90 22.29
C THR A 67 -12.11 2.95 23.41
N LEU A 68 -11.76 4.20 23.12
CA LEU A 68 -11.80 5.29 24.10
C LEU A 68 -13.23 5.53 24.61
N MET A 69 -14.24 5.54 23.73
CA MET A 69 -15.64 5.65 24.12
C MET A 69 -16.05 4.51 25.07
N ALA A 70 -15.61 3.28 24.81
CA ALA A 70 -15.86 2.17 25.71
C ALA A 70 -15.20 2.32 27.10
N VAL A 71 -14.08 3.04 27.20
CA VAL A 71 -13.42 3.31 28.48
C VAL A 71 -14.17 4.36 29.28
N VAL A 72 -14.58 5.45 28.64
CA VAL A 72 -15.19 6.61 29.32
C VAL A 72 -16.69 6.46 29.57
N THR A 73 -17.34 5.48 28.97
CA THR A 73 -18.77 5.23 29.14
C THR A 73 -19.04 4.32 30.34
N ASP A 74 -19.79 4.84 31.31
CA ASP A 74 -20.17 4.15 32.55
C ASP A 74 -21.24 3.06 32.34
N GLU A 75 -22.09 3.21 31.33
CA GLU A 75 -23.14 2.23 31.02
C GLU A 75 -22.58 1.00 30.29
N ASN A 76 -22.63 -0.15 30.97
CA ASN A 76 -22.09 -1.41 30.44
C ASN A 76 -22.65 -1.84 29.08
N SER A 77 -23.93 -1.53 28.79
CA SER A 77 -24.56 -1.82 27.50
C SER A 77 -24.00 -0.96 26.37
N GLU A 78 -23.73 0.32 26.63
CA GLU A 78 -23.14 1.23 25.66
C GLU A 78 -21.65 0.93 25.45
N LYS A 79 -20.93 0.63 26.53
CA LYS A 79 -19.53 0.17 26.50
C LYS A 79 -19.32 -1.04 25.60
N SER A 80 -20.18 -2.05 25.74
CA SER A 80 -20.14 -3.26 24.90
C SER A 80 -20.39 -2.93 23.43
N GLY A 81 -21.33 -2.02 23.13
CA GLY A 81 -21.60 -1.59 21.75
C GLY A 81 -20.41 -0.88 21.09
N TYR A 82 -19.68 -0.05 21.82
CA TYR A 82 -18.46 0.57 21.31
C TYR A 82 -17.34 -0.45 21.05
N LEU A 83 -17.16 -1.43 21.93
CA LEU A 83 -16.17 -2.50 21.71
C LEU A 83 -16.53 -3.41 20.55
N ASP A 84 -17.80 -3.78 20.40
CA ASP A 84 -18.27 -4.57 19.27
C ASP A 84 -17.96 -3.85 17.94
N LYS A 85 -18.14 -2.53 17.93
CA LYS A 85 -17.80 -1.70 16.78
C LYS A 85 -16.29 -1.64 16.54
N ALA A 86 -15.47 -1.49 17.59
CA ALA A 86 -14.01 -1.53 17.46
C ALA A 86 -13.53 -2.88 16.91
N VAL A 87 -14.10 -4.00 17.37
CA VAL A 87 -13.78 -5.35 16.86
C VAL A 87 -14.18 -5.50 15.40
N SER A 88 -15.36 -5.01 15.00
CA SER A 88 -15.78 -5.03 13.59
C SER A 88 -14.82 -4.23 12.70
N LEU A 89 -14.33 -3.09 13.17
CA LEU A 89 -13.36 -2.27 12.44
C LEU A 89 -11.98 -2.94 12.38
N CYS A 90 -11.61 -3.79 13.33
CA CYS A 90 -10.39 -4.59 13.25
C CYS A 90 -10.40 -5.57 12.07
N ASP A 91 -11.56 -6.14 11.72
CA ASP A 91 -11.69 -7.00 10.54
C ASP A 91 -11.60 -6.19 9.23
N GLU A 92 -12.14 -4.97 9.22
CA GLU A 92 -11.96 -4.04 8.10
C GLU A 92 -10.49 -3.63 7.93
N LEU A 93 -9.81 -3.31 9.04
CA LEU A 93 -8.37 -3.01 9.04
C LEU A 93 -7.54 -4.17 8.47
N ARG A 94 -7.86 -5.43 8.82
CA ARG A 94 -7.20 -6.60 8.20
C ARG A 94 -7.38 -6.63 6.69
N ASN A 95 -8.59 -6.39 6.22
CA ASN A 95 -8.89 -6.37 4.78
C ASN A 95 -8.12 -5.26 4.06
N GLU A 96 -7.97 -4.07 4.65
CA GLU A 96 -7.17 -3.00 4.05
C GLU A 96 -5.67 -3.31 4.06
N LEU A 97 -5.15 -3.95 5.13
CA LEU A 97 -3.74 -4.39 5.18
C LEU A 97 -3.41 -5.46 4.13
N ASP A 98 -4.35 -6.35 3.82
CA ASP A 98 -4.19 -7.37 2.78
C ASP A 98 -4.13 -6.77 1.37
N LYS A 99 -4.67 -5.57 1.16
CA LYS A 99 -4.53 -4.82 -0.11
C LYS A 99 -3.15 -4.20 -0.29
N ILE A 100 -2.32 -4.14 0.75
CA ILE A 100 -0.92 -3.74 0.62
C ILE A 100 -0.16 -4.88 -0.05
N THR A 101 0.09 -4.69 -1.35
CA THR A 101 0.84 -5.64 -2.21
C THR A 101 2.33 -5.32 -2.30
N TYR A 102 2.71 -4.07 -2.03
CA TYR A 102 4.11 -3.67 -1.94
C TYR A 102 4.73 -4.13 -0.62
N GLN A 103 5.94 -4.68 -0.67
CA GLN A 103 6.67 -5.18 0.49
C GLN A 103 7.94 -4.38 0.71
N SER A 104 8.03 -3.73 1.86
CA SER A 104 9.20 -3.06 2.39
C SER A 104 9.27 -3.26 3.91
N PRO A 105 10.42 -3.00 4.55
CA PRO A 105 10.54 -3.03 6.01
C PRO A 105 9.49 -2.15 6.72
N GLU A 106 9.14 -1.01 6.14
CA GLU A 106 8.13 -0.10 6.67
C GLU A 106 6.72 -0.69 6.58
N THR A 107 6.35 -1.31 5.46
CA THR A 107 5.03 -1.96 5.32
C THR A 107 4.91 -3.18 6.23
N ASP A 108 6.01 -3.91 6.44
CA ASP A 108 6.04 -5.05 7.36
C ASP A 108 5.87 -4.59 8.81
N SER A 109 6.55 -3.49 9.19
CA SER A 109 6.38 -2.86 10.50
C SER A 109 4.96 -2.35 10.71
N LEU A 110 4.34 -1.71 9.70
CA LEU A 110 2.96 -1.24 9.77
C LEU A 110 1.99 -2.40 9.99
N LYS A 111 2.12 -3.47 9.19
CA LYS A 111 1.31 -4.69 9.35
C LYS A 111 1.47 -5.30 10.74
N ALA A 112 2.69 -5.35 11.26
CA ALA A 112 2.94 -5.87 12.61
C ALA A 112 2.23 -5.02 13.69
N SER A 113 2.40 -3.70 13.67
CA SER A 113 1.77 -2.80 14.64
C SER A 113 0.24 -2.84 14.57
N CYS A 114 -0.34 -2.87 13.37
CA CYS A 114 -1.79 -2.97 13.22
C CYS A 114 -2.32 -4.35 13.69
N ASN A 115 -1.59 -5.44 13.42
CA ASN A 115 -1.97 -6.76 13.91
C ASN A 115 -1.91 -6.85 15.44
N GLU A 116 -0.93 -6.20 16.06
CA GLU A 116 -0.86 -6.09 17.53
C GLU A 116 -2.05 -5.32 18.09
N LEU A 117 -2.41 -4.17 17.50
CA LEU A 117 -3.62 -3.42 17.85
C LEU A 117 -4.86 -4.31 17.77
N ILE A 118 -5.04 -5.03 16.66
CA ILE A 118 -6.20 -5.92 16.46
C ILE A 118 -6.28 -7.01 17.54
N VAL A 119 -5.15 -7.62 17.91
CA VAL A 119 -5.12 -8.61 18.99
C VAL A 119 -5.51 -7.99 20.32
N ASN A 120 -4.95 -6.83 20.66
CA ASN A 120 -5.22 -6.15 21.93
C ASN A 120 -6.69 -5.77 22.08
N ILE A 121 -7.32 -5.26 21.02
CA ILE A 121 -8.76 -4.93 21.03
C ILE A 121 -9.61 -6.19 21.17
N GLY A 122 -9.23 -7.29 20.51
CA GLY A 122 -9.91 -8.57 20.66
C GLY A 122 -9.91 -9.07 22.10
N VAL A 123 -8.73 -9.03 22.75
CA VAL A 123 -8.59 -9.41 24.17
C VAL A 123 -9.42 -8.51 25.08
N ALA A 124 -9.32 -7.18 24.92
CA ALA A 124 -10.07 -6.23 25.75
C ALA A 124 -11.60 -6.42 25.62
N ALA A 125 -12.10 -6.68 24.41
CA ALA A 125 -13.51 -6.97 24.19
C ALA A 125 -13.96 -8.26 24.88
N GLU A 126 -13.11 -9.29 24.89
CA GLU A 126 -13.42 -10.58 25.52
C GLU A 126 -13.40 -10.49 27.06
N GLU A 127 -12.42 -9.79 27.64
CA GLU A 127 -12.34 -9.55 29.09
C GLU A 127 -13.54 -8.76 29.62
N ILE A 128 -14.01 -7.75 28.87
CA ILE A 128 -15.16 -6.94 29.25
C ILE A 128 -16.46 -7.74 29.15
N ARG A 129 -16.61 -8.58 28.11
CA ARG A 129 -17.77 -9.48 27.97
C ARG A 129 -17.79 -10.58 29.05
N ALA A 130 -16.63 -11.04 29.51
CA ALA A 130 -16.51 -12.02 30.59
C ALA A 130 -16.86 -11.44 31.98
N GLY A 131 -17.00 -10.13 32.10
CA GLY A 131 -17.28 -9.45 33.37
C GLY A 131 -16.04 -9.19 34.24
N ASP A 132 -14.84 -9.59 33.78
CA ASP A 132 -13.55 -9.38 34.46
C ASP A 132 -12.91 -8.02 34.10
N GLY A 133 -13.36 -7.37 33.02
CA GLY A 133 -12.75 -6.16 32.44
C GLY A 133 -12.87 -4.86 33.25
N MET A 134 -13.39 -4.89 34.48
CA MET A 134 -13.36 -3.73 35.38
C MET A 134 -11.96 -3.44 35.93
N ALA A 135 -11.03 -4.42 35.91
CA ALA A 135 -9.65 -4.25 36.39
C ALA A 135 -8.61 -4.04 35.27
N ALA A 136 -8.96 -4.33 34.02
CA ALA A 136 -8.00 -4.33 32.90
C ALA A 136 -7.68 -2.92 32.37
N PHE A 137 -8.65 -2.00 32.39
CA PHE A 137 -8.46 -0.62 31.93
C PHE A 137 -7.92 0.34 32.99
N ASP A 138 -8.05 0.03 34.29
CA ASP A 138 -7.47 0.83 35.38
C ASP A 138 -5.93 0.71 35.49
N ASN A 139 -5.33 -0.23 34.74
CA ASN A 139 -3.89 -0.49 34.75
C ASN A 139 -3.13 -0.02 33.50
N TYR A 140 -3.80 0.71 32.59
CA TYR A 140 -3.18 1.36 31.42
C TYR A 140 -3.25 2.89 31.50
#